data_AF-A0A3M6K928-F1
#
_entry.id   AF-A0A3M6K928-F1
#
_cell.length_a   1.000
_cell.length_b   1.000
_cell.length_c   1.000
_cell.angle_alpha   90.00
_cell.angle_beta   90.00
_cell.angle_gamma   90.00
#
_symmetry.space_group_name_H-M   'P 1'
#
loop_
_entity.id
_entity.type
_entity.pdbx_description
1 polymer ?
#
loop_
_entity_poly.entity_id
_entity_poly.type
_entity_poly.pdbx_seq_one_letter_code
_entity_poly.pdbx_strand_id
1 'polypeptide(L)' 'MNDDEKGKRFLELIDEQNNVQWSIVAKLTSLISSNWNSTDAQKELEELVEKHTSITKELNSLDENSSIL' A
#
# COMPACT_ATOMS: atom_id res chain seq x y z
N MET A 1 -22.52 -0.21 1.57
CA MET A 1 -21.86 -0.32 0.26
C MET A 1 -22.47 -1.50 -0.47
N ASN A 2 -23.02 -1.28 -1.66
CA ASN A 2 -23.49 -2.39 -2.50
C ASN A 2 -22.28 -3.10 -3.16
N ASP A 3 -22.53 -4.20 -3.87
CA ASP A 3 -21.45 -5.01 -4.44
C ASP A 3 -20.67 -4.28 -5.55
N ASP A 4 -21.32 -3.42 -6.32
CA ASP A 4 -20.67 -2.60 -7.35
C ASP A 4 -19.72 -1.55 -6.74
N GLU A 5 -20.16 -0.89 -5.66
CA GLU A 5 -19.34 0.06 -4.90
C GLU A 5 -18.16 -0.66 -4.21
N LYS A 6 -18.37 -1.89 -3.72
CA LYS A 6 -17.30 -2.77 -3.20
C LYS A 6 -16.27 -3.10 -4.28
N GLY A 7 -16.71 -3.54 -5.45
CA GLY A 7 -15.83 -3.86 -6.58
C GLY A 7 -15.02 -2.65 -7.03
N LYS A 8 -15.66 -1.48 -7.14
CA LYS A 8 -14.97 -0.23 -7.49
C LYS A 8 -13.91 0.15 -6.45
N ARG A 9 -14.26 0.12 -5.17
CA ARG A 9 -13.33 0.43 -4.07
C ARG A 9 -12.15 -0.55 -4.04
N PHE A 10 -12.40 -1.82 -4.29
CA PHE A 10 -11.35 -2.85 -4.36
C PHE A 10 -10.32 -2.52 -5.46
N LEU A 11 -10.79 -2.19 -6.67
CA LEU A 11 -9.89 -1.82 -7.78
C LEU A 11 -9.09 -0.54 -7.49
N GLU A 12 -9.72 0.47 -6.87
CA GLU A 12 -9.04 1.70 -6.45
C GLU A 12 -7.92 1.40 -5.43
N LEU A 13 -8.19 0.54 -4.44
CA LEU A 13 -7.21 0.15 -3.44
C LEU A 13 -6.05 -0.67 -4.02
N ILE A 14 -6.30 -1.53 -5.01
CA ILE A 14 -5.24 -2.25 -5.73
C ILE A 14 -4.32 -1.28 -6.48
N ASP A 15 -4.90 -0.30 -7.19
CA ASP A 15 -4.10 0.72 -7.87
C ASP A 15 -3.27 1.56 -6.87
N GLU A 16 -3.89 1.97 -5.77
CA GLU A 16 -3.21 2.71 -4.70
C GLU A 16 -2.07 1.88 -4.07
N GLN A 17 -2.31 0.59 -3.80
CA GLN A 17 -1.31 -0.31 -3.25
C GLN A 17 -0.11 -0.48 -4.19
N ASN A 18 -0.35 -0.64 -5.49
CA ASN A 18 0.70 -0.75 -6.50
C ASN A 18 1.57 0.52 -6.54
N ASN A 19 0.95 1.69 -6.49
CA ASN A 19 1.66 2.97 -6.46
C ASN A 19 2.54 3.08 -5.19
N VAL A 20 2.01 2.70 -4.02
CA VAL A 20 2.79 2.70 -2.76
C VAL A 20 3.96 1.71 -2.83
N GLN A 21 3.77 0.52 -3.40
CA GLN A 21 4.85 -0.45 -3.59
C GLN A 21 5.97 0.10 -4.46
N TRP A 22 5.64 0.78 -5.56
CA TRP A 22 6.65 1.44 -6.39
C TRP A 22 7.39 2.54 -5.65
N SER A 23 6.69 3.34 -4.84
CA SER A 23 7.33 4.34 -3.98
C SER A 23 8.29 3.71 -2.97
N ILE A 24 7.92 2.58 -2.36
CA ILE A 24 8.79 1.82 -1.44
C ILE A 24 10.05 1.35 -2.16
N VAL A 25 9.92 0.74 -3.35
CA VAL A 25 11.06 0.26 -4.15
C VAL A 25 12.01 1.41 -4.51
N ALA A 26 11.46 2.54 -4.94
CA ALA A 26 12.26 3.73 -5.25
C ALA A 26 13.00 4.26 -4.01
N LYS A 27 12.34 4.32 -2.85
CA LYS A 27 12.93 4.80 -1.60
C LYS A 27 14.03 3.89 -1.08
N LEU A 28 13.81 2.57 -1.10
CA LEU A 28 14.83 1.57 -0.77
C LEU A 28 16.06 1.69 -1.69
N THR A 29 15.84 1.88 -2.99
CA THR A 29 16.93 2.09 -3.96
C THR A 29 17.75 3.34 -3.62
N SER A 30 17.06 4.43 -3.25
CA SER A 30 17.71 5.67 -2.81
C SER A 30 18.52 5.49 -1.52
N LEU A 31 17.96 4.77 -0.53
CA LEU A 31 18.66 4.47 0.73
C LEU A 31 19.91 3.61 0.52
N ILE A 32 19.82 2.57 -0.32
CA ILE A 32 20.97 1.75 -0.71
C ILE A 32 22.05 2.64 -1.37
N SER A 33 21.64 3.50 -2.30
CA SER A 33 22.55 4.40 -3.01
C SER A 33 23.20 5.44 -2.10
N SER A 34 22.54 5.84 -1.00
CA SER A 34 23.08 6.77 -0.01
C SER A 34 23.89 6.10 1.10
N ASN A 35 24.13 4.78 1.01
CA ASN A 35 24.70 3.97 2.11
C ASN A 35 23.89 4.13 3.43
N TRP A 36 22.56 4.23 3.31
CA TRP A 36 21.57 4.18 4.41
C TRP A 36 21.71 5.26 5.48
N ASN A 37 22.25 6.43 5.15
CA ASN A 37 22.55 7.49 6.13
C ASN A 37 21.49 8.60 6.25
N SER A 38 20.32 8.45 5.60
CA SER A 38 19.27 9.47 5.60
C SER A 38 18.10 9.07 6.51
N THR A 39 18.03 9.69 7.69
CA THR A 39 16.94 9.51 8.64
C THR A 39 15.58 9.95 8.07
N ASP A 40 15.55 11.03 7.29
CA ASP A 40 14.30 11.50 6.65
C ASP A 40 13.78 10.46 5.65
N ALA A 41 14.67 9.90 4.83
CA ALA A 41 14.27 8.87 3.88
C ALA A 41 13.86 7.56 4.56
N GLN A 42 14.42 7.23 5.71
CA GLN A 42 13.98 6.09 6.54
C GLN A 42 12.58 6.34 7.10
N LYS A 43 12.32 7.53 7.64
CA LYS A 43 11.00 7.89 8.16
C LYS A 43 9.91 7.84 7.08
N GLU A 44 10.19 8.41 5.90
CA GLU A 44 9.26 8.32 4.77
C GLU A 44 9.01 6.87 4.33
N LEU A 45 10.02 6.00 4.41
CA LEU A 45 9.85 4.56 4.13
C LEU A 45 8.93 3.89 5.17
N GLU A 46 9.07 4.22 6.45
CA GLU A 46 8.18 3.74 7.52
C GLU A 46 6.72 4.14 7.25
N GLU A 47 6.48 5.42 6.91
CA GLU A 47 5.15 5.92 6.57
C GLU A 47 4.54 5.21 5.35
N LEU A 48 5.36 4.93 4.32
CA LEU A 48 4.92 4.16 3.14
C LEU A 48 4.56 2.71 3.49
N VAL A 49 5.34 2.06 4.37
CA VAL A 49 5.05 0.69 4.84
C VAL A 49 3.78 0.66 5.70
N GLU A 50 3.56 1.65 6.55
CA GLU A 50 2.33 1.78 7.32
C GLU A 50 1.12 1.95 6.39
N LYS A 51 1.24 2.83 5.38
CA LYS A 51 0.20 3.04 4.38
C LYS A 51 -0.10 1.75 3.60
N HIS A 52 0.94 1.04 3.13
CA HIS A 52 0.78 -0.25 2.45
C HIS A 52 0.05 -1.27 3.34
N THR A 53 0.42 -1.35 4.61
CA THR A 53 -0.22 -2.24 5.59
C THR A 53 -1.69 -1.90 5.79
N SER A 54 -2.03 -0.62 5.88
CA SER A 54 -3.41 -0.15 6.03
C SER A 54 -4.28 -0.54 4.83
N ILE A 55 -3.81 -0.26 3.61
CA ILE A 55 -4.50 -0.63 2.36
C ILE A 55 -4.69 -2.15 2.28
N THR A 56 -3.66 -2.93 2.63
CA THR A 56 -3.73 -4.39 2.62
C THR A 56 -4.82 -4.92 3.56
N LYS A 57 -4.95 -4.33 4.76
CA LYS A 57 -6.01 -4.70 5.70
C LYS A 57 -7.39 -4.37 5.16
N GLU A 58 -7.55 -3.20 4.53
CA GLU A 58 -8.83 -2.82 3.91
C GLU A 58 -9.20 -3.77 2.77
N LEU A 59 -8.27 -4.08 1.87
CA LEU A 59 -8.46 -5.07 0.80
C LEU A 59 -8.92 -6.42 1.34
N ASN A 60 -8.22 -6.96 2.35
CA ASN A 60 -8.58 -8.24 2.96
C ASN A 60 -9.98 -8.18 3.60
N SER A 61 -10.35 -7.06 4.24
CA SER A 61 -11.68 -6.91 4.83
C SER A 61 -12.81 -6.82 3.80
N LEU A 62 -12.53 -6.29 2.60
CA LEU A 62 -13.47 -6.24 1.49
C LEU A 62 -13.67 -7.63 0.87
N ASP A 63 -12.60 -8.43 0.84
CA ASP A 63 -12.59 -9.82 0.39
C ASP A 63 -13.27 -10.78 1.38
N GLU A 64 -12.99 -10.68 2.69
CA GLU A 64 -13.62 -11.50 3.75
C GLU A 64 -15.13 -11.23 3.92
N ASN A 65 -15.59 -10.01 3.62
CA ASN A 65 -17.02 -9.67 3.57
C ASN A 65 -17.67 -9.96 2.22
N SER A 66 -16.91 -10.53 1.27
CA SER A 66 -17.46 -11.10 0.05
C SER A 66 -17.88 -12.55 0.34
N SER A 67 -19.06 -12.70 0.98
CA SER A 67 -19.80 -13.97 0.93
C SER A 67 -20.38 -14.17 -0.48
N ILE A 68 -19.52 -14.11 -1.50
CA ILE A 68 -19.83 -14.35 -2.91
C ILE A 68 -19.19 -15.69 -3.33
N LEU A 69 -19.34 -16.70 -2.47
CA LEU A 69 -19.25 -18.11 -2.84
C LEU A 69 -20.54 -18.80 -2.42
#